data_AF-A0A927XWC2-F1
#
_entry.id   AF-A0A927XWC2-F1
#
_cell.length_a   1.000
_cell.length_b   1.000
_cell.length_c   1.000
_cell.angle_alpha   90.00
_cell.angle_beta   90.00
_cell.angle_gamma   90.00
#
_symmetry.space_group_name_H-M   'P 1'
#
loop_
_entity.id
_entity.type
_entity.pdbx_description
1 polymer ?
#
loop_
_entity_poly.entity_id
_entity_poly.type
_entity_poly.pdbx_seq_one_letter_code
_entity_poly.pdbx_strand_id
1 'polypeptide(L)'
;MRIRTIFLILVCLLVPLCASAELGLEMSMERVPVGSILDFSLTGEPADTYRYTLSRGGKELFSTETTIPFGSYLPRETGEYTLKVSAESGGVEVSTTADFQVVQALTLAAEALPDTVQAGGAVQVGLKATGGTEPYRYVYAVTCGGETLLEESGGDRWYWLPPQEGSYTLHMAVIDSQGASLQLQSPLTVTAGQGMELSHTGGALRKHGGQESWMVCASEPWTAETDADFLTIETPEGQPGDALVITAKEEADGYREGTVRILSGDEWLEWVVSQSGQQGVDEDVFLFSEPTPLYIDGSTHAVWLSAEGSRTFQVSPAEGEYLLGIEGDFLTARLDGSTLTVTAAASNSAAVRSGLVTVALPGGCAYVHVYQLPGRAKGGADAVSGLNWHERPMYSQSSGAWKEAKYGSSTLEQSGCAIFALSHGLELLGYEGESITPQALAKKYAFCLRDGGTINSTLIGNAGEDFGFKTRFDLYKELPTIRDRLERGAVFSFAVVMGHIALVAEQSEDGSMMRIVDSAPSATWERIKNAQLYRREPDGSFTPITGPEQLEGIRYYPENNAFGAATYWLESSYVAKRGVRLLLPENE
;
A
#
# COMPACT_ATOMS: atom_id res chain seq x y z
N MET A 1 43.74 -15.33 66.56
CA MET A 1 43.02 -14.54 67.58
C MET A 1 43.16 -13.06 67.21
N ARG A 2 42.13 -12.22 67.39
CA ARG A 2 42.13 -10.78 67.02
C ARG A 2 42.93 -9.93 68.03
N ILE A 3 43.14 -8.66 67.64
CA ILE A 3 43.41 -7.40 68.39
C ILE A 3 44.81 -6.84 68.11
N ARG A 4 45.09 -5.56 67.86
CA ARG A 4 44.43 -4.33 67.31
C ARG A 4 45.40 -3.16 67.65
N THR A 5 45.46 -2.10 66.82
CA THR A 5 45.57 -0.67 67.27
C THR A 5 46.95 -0.16 67.78
N ILE A 6 47.71 0.68 67.02
CA ILE A 6 47.71 2.19 66.96
C ILE A 6 48.64 2.83 68.05
N PHE A 7 49.41 3.94 67.90
CA PHE A 7 49.53 5.05 66.91
C PHE A 7 51.01 5.56 66.84
N LEU A 8 51.56 6.08 65.72
CA LEU A 8 51.59 7.47 65.17
C LEU A 8 52.54 8.49 65.82
N ILE A 9 53.55 8.94 65.04
CA ILE A 9 53.97 10.35 64.93
C ILE A 9 54.30 10.60 63.44
N LEU A 10 53.53 11.45 62.76
CA LEU A 10 53.93 12.08 61.49
C LEU A 10 53.76 13.58 61.65
N VAL A 11 54.81 14.34 61.33
CA VAL A 11 54.89 15.78 61.56
C VAL A 11 54.06 16.54 60.53
N CYS A 12 53.26 17.50 60.99
CA CYS A 12 52.52 18.42 60.14
C CYS A 12 53.48 19.23 59.25
N LEU A 13 53.31 19.13 57.94
CA LEU A 13 53.83 20.09 56.98
C LEU A 13 52.61 20.80 56.38
N LEU A 14 52.52 22.12 56.58
CA LEU A 14 51.40 22.93 56.08
C LEU A 14 51.39 22.90 54.55
N VAL A 15 50.42 22.20 54.00
CA VAL A 15 49.86 22.50 52.68
C VAL A 15 48.50 23.15 52.95
N PRO A 16 48.23 24.38 52.49
CA PRO A 16 46.88 24.89 52.51
C PRO A 16 46.04 23.98 51.61
N LEU A 17 45.02 23.32 52.17
CA LEU A 17 43.94 22.74 51.39
C LEU A 17 43.13 23.90 50.79
N CYS A 18 43.66 24.51 49.73
CA CYS A 18 42.83 25.18 48.76
C CYS A 18 41.99 24.09 48.11
N ALA A 19 40.79 23.86 48.65
CA ALA A 19 39.70 23.39 47.82
C ALA A 19 39.59 24.42 46.70
N SER A 20 39.99 24.04 45.48
CA SER A 20 39.73 24.84 44.30
C SER A 20 38.21 24.96 44.21
N ALA A 21 37.68 26.17 44.40
CA ALA A 21 36.29 26.45 44.12
C ALA A 21 36.07 26.14 42.63
N GLU A 22 35.36 25.05 42.37
CA GLU A 22 35.16 24.55 41.02
C GLU A 22 34.18 25.49 40.31
N LEU A 23 34.68 26.20 39.29
CA LEU A 23 33.87 27.14 38.52
C LEU A 23 32.96 26.35 37.57
N GLY A 24 31.69 26.23 37.95
CA GLY A 24 30.65 25.65 37.10
C GLY A 24 30.14 26.67 36.07
N LEU A 25 29.72 26.17 34.91
CA LEU A 25 29.00 26.93 33.89
C LEU A 25 27.75 26.14 33.53
N GLU A 26 26.60 26.70 33.88
CA GLU A 26 25.28 26.13 33.61
C GLU A 26 24.67 26.83 32.39
N MET A 27 24.01 26.06 31.54
CA MET A 27 23.40 26.53 30.28
C MET A 27 21.93 26.16 30.27
N SER A 28 21.06 27.04 29.74
CA SER A 28 19.61 26.80 29.70
C SER A 28 19.21 25.66 28.75
N MET A 29 20.06 25.34 27.76
CA MET A 29 19.89 24.23 26.81
C MET A 29 21.21 23.86 26.13
N GLU A 30 21.41 22.58 25.83
CA GLU A 30 22.60 22.09 25.09
C GLU A 30 22.45 22.21 23.56
N ARG A 31 21.21 22.22 23.06
CA ARG A 31 20.86 22.38 21.63
C ARG A 31 20.03 23.65 21.47
N VAL A 32 20.62 24.68 20.87
CA VAL A 32 20.02 26.02 20.74
C VAL A 32 19.45 26.20 19.33
N PRO A 33 18.14 26.41 19.15
CA PRO A 33 17.60 26.79 17.85
C PRO A 33 18.15 28.16 17.37
N VAL A 34 18.47 28.30 16.08
CA VAL A 34 18.79 29.61 15.48
C VAL A 34 17.66 30.60 15.76
N GLY A 35 17.99 31.76 16.35
CA GLY A 35 17.01 32.77 16.73
C GLY A 35 16.37 32.59 18.12
N SER A 36 16.67 31.50 18.84
CA SER A 36 16.36 31.36 20.28
C SER A 36 17.48 31.95 21.14
N ILE A 37 17.14 32.43 22.33
CA ILE A 37 18.12 32.88 23.32
C ILE A 37 18.63 31.68 24.11
N LEU A 38 19.95 31.55 24.17
CA LEU A 38 20.66 30.72 25.13
C LEU A 38 21.03 31.58 26.34
N ASP A 39 20.57 31.22 27.53
CA ASP A 39 21.00 31.82 28.78
C ASP A 39 22.05 30.95 29.47
N PHE A 40 23.00 31.57 30.17
CA PHE A 40 24.02 30.87 30.93
C PHE A 40 24.36 31.60 32.24
N SER A 41 24.75 30.82 33.26
CA SER A 41 25.15 31.33 34.57
C SER A 41 26.31 30.54 35.14
N LEU A 42 27.19 31.23 35.87
CA LEU A 42 28.30 30.60 36.59
C LEU A 42 27.90 30.21 38.00
N THR A 43 28.46 29.11 38.47
CA THR A 43 28.38 28.66 39.86
C THR A 43 29.80 28.56 40.45
N GLY A 44 29.94 28.89 41.74
CA GLY A 44 31.24 28.99 42.42
C GLY A 44 31.40 30.27 43.22
N GLU A 45 32.62 30.54 43.71
CA GLU A 45 32.95 31.76 44.44
C GLU A 45 32.95 32.99 43.51
N PRO A 46 32.51 34.18 43.99
CA PRO A 46 32.57 35.42 43.21
C PRO A 46 34.01 35.80 42.81
N ALA A 47 34.16 36.33 41.59
CA ALA A 47 35.42 36.79 41.04
C ALA A 47 35.43 38.31 40.81
N ASP A 48 36.62 38.90 40.77
CA ASP A 48 36.82 40.33 40.51
C ASP A 48 36.48 40.67 39.04
N THR A 49 36.72 39.74 38.11
CA THR A 49 36.41 39.89 36.68
C THR A 49 36.18 38.53 36.01
N TYR A 50 35.26 38.49 35.05
CA TYR A 50 34.96 37.35 34.18
C TYR A 50 35.27 37.71 32.71
N ARG A 51 35.98 36.83 32.01
CA ARG A 51 36.22 36.88 30.56
C ARG A 51 35.42 35.79 29.86
N TYR A 52 34.44 36.17 29.08
CA TYR A 52 33.64 35.27 28.24
C TYR A 52 34.22 35.25 26.84
N THR A 53 34.48 34.07 26.28
CA THR A 53 35.01 33.89 24.93
C THR A 53 34.18 32.85 24.20
N LEU A 54 33.43 33.29 23.18
CA LEU A 54 32.61 32.40 22.37
C LEU A 54 33.37 32.03 21.09
N SER A 55 33.46 30.74 20.80
CA SER A 55 34.01 30.21 19.55
C SER A 55 32.99 29.36 18.80
N ARG A 56 33.16 29.24 17.48
CA ARG A 56 32.44 28.28 16.62
C ARG A 56 33.44 27.52 15.76
N GLY A 57 33.37 26.19 15.78
CA GLY A 57 34.31 25.33 15.03
C GLY A 57 35.79 25.66 15.30
N GLY A 58 36.13 25.99 16.55
CA GLY A 58 37.49 26.38 16.96
C GLY A 58 37.92 27.81 16.61
N LYS A 59 37.08 28.61 15.94
CA LYS A 59 37.35 30.03 15.67
C LYS A 59 36.62 30.93 16.66
N GLU A 60 37.34 31.81 17.35
CA GLU A 60 36.75 32.86 18.18
C GLU A 60 35.82 33.78 17.36
N LEU A 61 34.61 34.00 17.88
CA LEU A 61 33.63 34.94 17.35
C LEU A 61 33.65 36.25 18.13
N PHE A 62 33.78 36.19 19.46
CA PHE A 62 34.02 37.34 20.31
C PHE A 62 34.67 36.94 21.64
N SER A 63 35.34 37.91 22.28
CA SER A 63 35.75 37.87 23.69
C SER A 63 35.33 39.17 24.38
N THR A 64 34.84 39.10 25.61
CA THR A 64 34.45 40.27 26.42
C THR A 64 34.77 40.06 27.89
N GLU A 65 35.11 41.15 28.59
CA GLU A 65 35.31 41.19 30.04
C GLU A 65 34.12 41.87 30.72
N THR A 66 33.74 41.42 31.92
CA THR A 66 32.65 41.99 32.73
C THR A 66 32.76 41.52 34.19
N THR A 67 32.03 42.15 35.10
CA THR A 67 31.90 41.72 36.52
C THR A 67 30.63 40.89 36.77
N ILE A 68 29.88 40.54 35.71
CA ILE A 68 28.59 39.84 35.80
C ILE A 68 28.80 38.33 35.59
N PRO A 69 28.34 37.44 36.49
CA PRO A 69 28.55 35.99 36.42
C PRO A 69 27.49 35.24 35.59
N PHE A 70 26.76 35.93 34.71
CA PHE A 70 25.73 35.36 33.85
C PHE A 70 25.59 36.17 32.56
N GLY A 71 24.93 35.61 31.56
CA GLY A 71 24.66 36.29 30.30
C GLY A 71 23.75 35.51 29.37
N SER A 72 23.52 36.08 28.20
CA SER A 72 22.64 35.54 27.17
C SER A 72 23.29 35.66 25.79
N TYR A 73 23.04 34.70 24.90
CA TYR A 73 23.53 34.69 23.52
C TYR A 73 22.41 34.34 22.54
N LEU A 74 22.38 35.04 21.40
CA LEU A 74 21.41 34.83 20.32
C LEU A 74 22.14 34.37 19.04
N PRO A 75 22.31 33.06 18.83
CA PRO A 75 22.95 32.53 17.63
C PRO A 75 22.13 32.80 16.35
N ARG A 76 22.85 33.06 15.26
CA ARG A 76 22.29 33.36 13.93
C ARG A 76 22.61 32.32 12.85
N GLU A 77 23.53 31.41 13.14
CA GLU A 77 24.08 30.43 12.20
C GLU A 77 24.26 29.09 12.94
N THR A 78 24.00 27.98 12.27
CA THR A 78 24.11 26.62 12.84
C THR A 78 25.56 26.16 13.02
N GLY A 79 25.77 25.16 13.86
CA GLY A 79 27.06 24.46 14.05
C GLY A 79 27.43 24.26 15.52
N GLU A 80 28.65 23.76 15.75
CA GLU A 80 29.20 23.55 17.10
C GLU A 80 29.82 24.84 17.66
N TYR A 81 29.41 25.22 18.87
CA TYR A 81 29.90 26.38 19.60
C TYR A 81 30.50 25.97 20.94
N THR A 82 31.51 26.72 21.37
CA THR A 82 32.16 26.57 22.68
C THR A 82 32.13 27.91 23.39
N LEU A 83 31.53 27.98 24.58
CA LEU A 83 31.65 29.11 25.48
C LEU A 83 32.74 28.80 26.52
N LYS A 84 33.89 29.46 26.41
CA LYS A 84 34.90 29.48 27.47
C LYS A 84 34.64 30.65 28.40
N VAL A 85 34.77 30.42 29.70
CA VAL A 85 34.75 31.47 30.72
C VAL A 85 36.00 31.36 31.60
N SER A 86 36.76 32.44 31.70
CA SER A 86 37.79 32.61 32.73
C SER A 86 37.29 33.55 33.81
N ALA A 87 37.55 33.24 35.07
CA ALA A 87 37.27 34.07 36.23
C ALA A 87 38.58 34.38 36.96
N GLU A 88 38.83 35.66 37.24
CA GLU A 88 40.02 36.13 37.97
C GLU A 88 39.62 36.68 39.34
N SER A 89 40.25 36.18 40.41
CA SER A 89 40.04 36.67 41.78
C SER A 89 41.40 36.76 42.49
N GLY A 90 41.75 37.94 43.00
CA GLY A 90 43.01 38.15 43.72
C GLY A 90 44.28 37.81 42.93
N GLY A 91 44.24 37.90 41.60
CA GLY A 91 45.35 37.53 40.70
C GLY A 91 45.49 36.03 40.40
N VAL A 92 44.48 35.22 40.73
CA VAL A 92 44.38 33.81 40.33
C VAL A 92 43.29 33.66 39.29
N GLU A 93 43.63 33.13 38.11
CA GLU A 93 42.68 32.79 37.04
C GLU A 93 42.27 31.31 37.13
N VAL A 94 40.97 31.03 37.08
CA VAL A 94 40.40 29.70 36.84
C VAL A 94 39.50 29.77 35.61
N SER A 95 39.37 28.68 34.85
CA SER A 95 38.54 28.68 33.64
C SER A 95 37.74 27.41 33.45
N THR A 96 36.53 27.55 32.90
CA THR A 96 35.62 26.46 32.53
C THR A 96 35.14 26.64 31.10
N THR A 97 34.57 25.58 30.52
CA THR A 97 34.09 25.55 29.13
C THR A 97 32.82 24.72 29.05
N ALA A 98 31.85 25.19 28.27
CA ALA A 98 30.70 24.39 27.86
C ALA A 98 30.53 24.44 26.34
N ASP A 99 30.31 23.27 25.75
CA ASP A 99 30.02 23.10 24.33
C ASP A 99 28.51 23.00 24.13
N PHE A 100 28.00 23.61 23.06
CA PHE A 100 26.59 23.57 22.69
C PHE A 100 26.41 23.59 21.16
N GLN A 101 25.35 22.94 20.69
CA GLN A 101 25.06 22.84 19.27
C GLN A 101 23.97 23.84 18.87
N VAL A 102 24.24 24.68 17.88
CA VAL A 102 23.20 25.52 17.28
C VAL A 102 22.55 24.76 16.13
N VAL A 103 21.27 24.45 16.29
CA VAL A 103 20.45 23.70 15.31
C VAL A 103 19.51 24.64 14.56
N GLN A 104 19.03 24.22 13.38
CA GLN A 104 18.00 24.98 12.68
C GLN A 104 16.73 25.03 13.53
N ALA A 105 16.01 26.16 13.53
CA ALA A 105 14.76 26.27 14.27
C ALA A 105 13.71 25.28 13.75
N LEU A 106 12.92 24.72 14.67
CA LEU A 106 11.76 23.90 14.32
C LEU A 106 10.80 24.74 13.46
N THR A 107 10.27 24.12 12.42
CA THR A 107 9.28 24.67 11.50
C THR A 107 8.19 23.63 11.29
N LEU A 108 6.96 24.07 11.05
CA LEU A 108 5.82 23.22 10.75
C LEU A 108 5.05 23.83 9.56
N ALA A 109 4.76 23.02 8.55
CA ALA A 109 3.91 23.38 7.42
C ALA A 109 2.87 22.28 7.18
N ALA A 110 1.70 22.67 6.66
CA ALA A 110 0.76 21.71 6.07
C ALA A 110 1.08 21.54 4.59
N GLU A 111 1.26 20.29 4.14
CA GLU A 111 1.39 19.92 2.73
C GLU A 111 0.04 19.49 2.12
N ALA A 112 -0.90 19.02 2.95
CA ALA A 112 -2.27 18.72 2.56
C ALA A 112 -3.24 19.08 3.69
N LEU A 113 -4.29 19.83 3.37
CA LEU A 113 -5.30 20.30 4.32
C LEU A 113 -6.58 20.66 3.53
N PRO A 114 -7.72 20.00 3.76
CA PRO A 114 -8.97 20.35 3.10
C PRO A 114 -9.68 21.50 3.84
N ASP A 115 -10.19 22.47 3.08
CA ASP A 115 -11.03 23.55 3.62
C ASP A 115 -12.51 23.14 3.70
N THR A 116 -12.92 22.12 2.93
CA THR A 116 -14.29 21.61 2.90
C THR A 116 -14.33 20.11 2.62
N VAL A 117 -15.19 19.37 3.32
CA VAL A 117 -15.52 17.95 3.09
C VAL A 117 -17.01 17.71 3.32
N GLN A 118 -17.51 16.52 3.00
CA GLN A 118 -18.86 16.07 3.39
C GLN A 118 -18.80 15.31 4.72
N ALA A 119 -19.90 15.26 5.46
CA ALA A 119 -20.07 14.36 6.60
C ALA A 119 -19.86 12.91 6.14
N GLY A 120 -19.10 12.12 6.90
CA GLY A 120 -18.62 10.79 6.49
C GLY A 120 -17.39 10.80 5.55
N GLY A 121 -17.05 11.92 4.92
CA GLY A 121 -15.90 12.05 4.03
C GLY A 121 -14.56 12.19 4.75
N ALA A 122 -13.52 11.50 4.28
CA ALA A 122 -12.21 11.51 4.92
C ALA A 122 -11.49 12.88 4.83
N VAL A 123 -11.33 13.54 5.96
CA VAL A 123 -10.37 14.64 6.16
C VAL A 123 -8.97 14.03 6.15
N GLN A 124 -8.14 14.42 5.18
CA GLN A 124 -6.75 13.99 5.07
C GLN A 124 -5.81 15.16 5.38
N VAL A 125 -5.04 15.04 6.45
CA VAL A 125 -4.02 16.04 6.82
C VAL A 125 -2.63 15.48 6.55
N GLY A 126 -1.80 16.28 5.89
CA GLY A 126 -0.37 16.03 5.72
C GLY A 126 0.43 17.19 6.30
N LEU A 127 1.26 16.91 7.29
CA LEU A 127 2.16 17.86 7.95
C LEU A 127 3.62 17.58 7.60
N LYS A 128 4.44 18.61 7.71
CA LYS A 128 5.88 18.52 7.55
C LYS A 128 6.59 19.38 8.56
N ALA A 129 7.32 18.74 9.46
CA ALA A 129 8.27 19.39 10.35
C ALA A 129 9.68 19.36 9.78
N THR A 130 10.43 20.45 9.94
CA THR A 130 11.89 20.47 9.66
C THR A 130 12.62 21.33 10.69
N GLY A 131 13.89 21.02 10.97
CA GLY A 131 14.65 21.68 12.05
C GLY A 131 14.28 21.16 13.44
N GLY A 132 14.72 21.83 14.50
CA GLY A 132 14.64 21.30 15.86
C GLY A 132 15.49 20.03 16.03
N THR A 133 15.06 19.13 16.90
CA THR A 133 15.73 17.85 17.18
C THR A 133 14.78 16.68 17.02
N GLU A 134 15.02 15.81 16.03
CA GLU A 134 14.29 14.56 15.83
C GLU A 134 14.42 13.60 17.04
N PRO A 135 13.51 12.62 17.22
CA PRO A 135 12.27 12.42 16.47
C PRO A 135 11.17 13.44 16.82
N TYR A 136 10.20 13.61 15.92
CA TYR A 136 9.03 14.45 16.12
C TYR A 136 7.82 13.64 16.64
N ARG A 137 6.96 14.29 17.44
CA ARG A 137 5.64 13.81 17.82
C ARG A 137 4.59 14.80 17.31
N TYR A 138 3.60 14.31 16.56
CA TYR A 138 2.47 15.11 16.11
C TYR A 138 1.25 14.91 17.00
N VAL A 139 0.48 15.97 17.21
CA VAL A 139 -0.77 15.97 17.98
C VAL A 139 -1.84 16.67 17.14
N TYR A 140 -3.03 16.07 17.09
CA TYR A 140 -4.18 16.56 16.34
C TYR A 140 -5.36 16.72 17.29
N ALA A 141 -6.11 17.81 17.15
CA ALA A 141 -7.37 18.00 17.86
C ALA A 141 -8.41 18.64 16.96
N VAL A 142 -9.68 18.34 17.20
CA VAL A 142 -10.82 18.90 16.48
C VAL A 142 -11.73 19.60 17.46
N THR A 143 -12.09 20.84 17.16
CA THR A 143 -13.08 21.59 17.94
C THR A 143 -14.28 22.01 17.09
N CYS A 144 -15.49 21.92 17.63
CA CYS A 144 -16.70 22.50 17.05
C CYS A 144 -17.42 23.34 18.11
N GLY A 145 -17.91 24.53 17.76
CA GLY A 145 -18.60 25.42 18.72
C GLY A 145 -17.75 25.92 19.91
N GLY A 146 -16.46 25.59 19.96
CA GLY A 146 -15.56 25.83 21.10
C GLY A 146 -15.34 24.61 22.01
N GLU A 147 -16.01 23.48 21.75
CA GLU A 147 -15.80 22.21 22.46
C GLU A 147 -14.83 21.31 21.69
N THR A 148 -13.92 20.64 22.41
CA THR A 148 -13.01 19.62 21.83
C THR A 148 -13.76 18.31 21.65
N LEU A 149 -13.85 17.85 20.40
CA LEU A 149 -14.49 16.59 20.02
C LEU A 149 -13.51 15.43 19.96
N LEU A 150 -12.24 15.72 19.64
CA LEU A 150 -11.16 14.75 19.46
C LEU A 150 -9.83 15.40 19.83
N GLU A 151 -8.95 14.66 20.50
CA GLU A 151 -7.54 15.01 20.72
C GLU A 151 -6.72 13.70 20.75
N GLU A 152 -5.73 13.58 19.87
CA GLU A 152 -4.90 12.38 19.77
C GLU A 152 -3.48 12.66 19.24
N SER A 153 -2.56 11.70 19.42
CA SER A 153 -1.21 11.74 18.85
C SER A 153 -1.12 10.86 17.61
N GLY A 154 -0.44 11.33 16.57
CA GLY A 154 -0.37 10.66 15.27
C GLY A 154 0.98 10.77 14.57
N GLY A 155 1.01 10.34 13.31
CA GLY A 155 2.14 10.55 12.40
C GLY A 155 2.13 11.93 11.76
N ASP A 156 2.98 12.12 10.76
CA ASP A 156 2.99 13.27 9.85
C ASP A 156 1.77 13.29 8.91
N ARG A 157 1.08 12.15 8.76
CA ARG A 157 -0.22 12.02 8.10
C ARG A 157 -1.28 11.61 9.10
N TRP A 158 -2.45 12.23 8.99
CA TRP A 158 -3.59 12.01 9.88
C TRP A 158 -4.92 12.02 9.11
N TYR A 159 -5.88 11.28 9.63
CA TYR A 159 -7.17 11.01 8.99
C TYR A 159 -8.29 11.14 10.01
N TRP A 160 -9.37 11.81 9.63
CA TRP A 160 -10.57 11.93 10.47
C TRP A 160 -11.83 11.90 9.62
N LEU A 161 -12.92 11.34 10.17
CA LEU A 161 -14.22 11.26 9.54
C LEU A 161 -15.18 12.14 10.36
N PRO A 162 -15.62 13.31 9.83
CA PRO A 162 -16.56 14.16 10.52
C PRO A 162 -17.95 13.51 10.50
N PRO A 163 -18.60 13.26 11.65
CA PRO A 163 -19.86 12.53 11.68
C PRO A 163 -21.06 13.36 11.21
N GLN A 164 -20.96 14.70 11.25
CA GLN A 164 -22.07 15.62 11.03
C GLN A 164 -21.60 16.87 10.27
N GLU A 165 -22.53 17.58 9.64
CA GLU A 165 -22.25 18.88 9.02
C GLU A 165 -22.02 19.98 10.07
N GLY A 166 -21.21 20.98 9.73
CA GLY A 166 -20.86 22.04 10.67
C GLY A 166 -19.60 22.81 10.32
N SER A 167 -19.22 23.74 11.20
CA SER A 167 -17.96 24.49 11.12
C SER A 167 -17.03 24.01 12.21
N TYR A 168 -15.96 23.34 11.80
CA TYR A 168 -14.95 22.75 12.68
C TYR A 168 -13.64 23.56 12.58
N THR A 169 -12.80 23.44 13.60
CA THR A 169 -11.41 23.91 13.56
C THR A 169 -10.51 22.73 13.85
N LEU A 170 -9.60 22.46 12.92
CA LEU A 170 -8.51 21.49 13.08
C LEU A 170 -7.34 22.20 13.76
N HIS A 171 -6.86 21.64 14.86
CA HIS A 171 -5.65 22.07 15.56
C HIS A 171 -4.58 21.00 15.36
N MET A 172 -3.40 21.42 14.94
CA MET A 172 -2.30 20.54 14.56
C MET A 172 -1.04 21.03 15.26
N ALA A 173 -0.33 20.15 15.95
CA ALA A 173 0.91 20.50 16.61
C ALA A 173 2.03 19.52 16.25
N VAL A 174 3.26 20.02 16.24
CA VAL A 174 4.46 19.18 16.29
C VAL A 174 5.27 19.55 17.51
N ILE A 175 5.85 18.53 18.15
CA ILE A 175 6.72 18.63 19.30
C ILE A 175 8.00 17.86 18.96
N ASP A 176 9.16 18.48 19.12
CA ASP A 176 10.46 17.82 18.91
C ASP A 176 10.93 17.07 20.17
N SER A 177 12.03 16.31 20.06
CA SER A 177 12.52 15.48 21.17
C SER A 177 13.08 16.25 22.36
N GLN A 178 13.29 17.57 22.21
CA GLN A 178 13.70 18.49 23.28
C GLN A 178 12.53 19.32 23.84
N GLY A 179 11.31 19.07 23.34
CA GLY A 179 10.09 19.74 23.80
C GLY A 179 9.79 21.08 23.12
N ALA A 180 10.56 21.49 22.10
CA ALA A 180 10.18 22.63 21.28
C ALA A 180 8.89 22.28 20.51
N SER A 181 7.93 23.20 20.48
CA SER A 181 6.63 22.93 19.86
C SER A 181 6.13 24.08 18.98
N LEU A 182 5.42 23.72 17.92
CA LEU A 182 4.70 24.63 17.03
C LEU A 182 3.28 24.12 16.80
N GLN A 183 2.37 25.06 16.54
CA GLN A 183 0.97 24.80 16.29
C GLN A 183 0.49 25.49 15.00
N LEU A 184 -0.39 24.82 14.28
CA LEU A 184 -1.19 25.34 13.18
C LEU A 184 -2.67 25.11 13.51
N GLN A 185 -3.53 25.99 13.01
CA GLN A 185 -4.97 25.82 13.06
C GLN A 185 -5.57 26.09 11.69
N SER A 186 -6.63 25.38 11.32
CA SER A 186 -7.37 25.62 10.09
C SER A 186 -8.87 25.45 10.29
N PRO A 187 -9.71 26.33 9.70
CA PRO A 187 -11.13 26.05 9.60
C PRO A 187 -11.35 24.85 8.67
N LEU A 188 -12.44 24.13 8.92
CA LEU A 188 -12.98 23.10 8.04
C LEU A 188 -14.50 23.25 8.01
N THR A 189 -15.07 23.41 6.81
CA THR A 189 -16.52 23.31 6.61
C THR A 189 -16.86 21.85 6.29
N VAL A 190 -17.73 21.25 7.09
CA VAL A 190 -18.34 19.96 6.74
C VAL A 190 -19.76 20.24 6.25
N THR A 191 -20.07 19.82 5.03
CA THR A 191 -21.43 19.91 4.47
C THR A 191 -22.18 18.59 4.70
N ALA A 192 -23.51 18.60 4.64
CA ALA A 192 -24.29 17.36 4.60
C ALA A 192 -23.73 16.35 3.59
N GLY A 193 -23.75 15.06 3.98
CA GLY A 193 -23.63 13.95 3.04
C GLY A 193 -24.79 14.01 2.02
N GLN A 194 -24.57 13.50 0.81
CA GLN A 194 -25.65 13.41 -0.18
C GLN A 194 -26.42 12.10 0.03
N GLY A 195 -27.32 12.14 1.01
CA GLY A 195 -28.13 11.01 1.44
C GLY A 195 -27.45 10.13 2.49
N MET A 196 -28.03 8.96 2.74
CA MET A 196 -27.54 8.00 3.73
C MET A 196 -26.36 7.15 3.21
N GLU A 197 -25.23 7.21 3.92
CA GLU A 197 -23.98 6.52 3.62
C GLU A 197 -23.42 5.80 4.86
N LEU A 198 -22.41 4.95 4.63
CA LEU A 198 -21.65 4.27 5.70
C LEU A 198 -20.17 4.65 5.61
N SER A 199 -19.54 4.82 6.77
CA SER A 199 -18.11 5.20 6.91
C SER A 199 -17.11 4.33 6.13
N HIS A 200 -17.47 3.10 5.78
CA HIS A 200 -16.85 2.32 4.72
C HIS A 200 -17.82 1.29 4.14
N THR A 201 -17.58 0.88 2.90
CA THR A 201 -18.28 -0.24 2.26
C THR A 201 -17.57 -1.57 2.56
N GLY A 202 -18.34 -2.63 2.82
CA GLY A 202 -17.83 -3.97 3.10
C GLY A 202 -17.27 -4.19 4.51
N GLY A 203 -16.95 -5.45 4.79
CA GLY A 203 -16.40 -5.97 6.05
C GLY A 203 -16.17 -7.49 5.97
N ALA A 204 -15.58 -8.08 7.01
CA ALA A 204 -15.31 -9.52 7.10
C ALA A 204 -15.32 -10.04 8.56
N LEU A 205 -16.44 -10.63 8.99
CA LEU A 205 -16.58 -11.22 10.35
C LEU A 205 -15.92 -12.60 10.45
N ARG A 206 -14.63 -12.65 10.81
CA ARG A 206 -13.75 -13.85 10.75
C ARG A 206 -14.08 -15.03 11.69
N LYS A 207 -15.21 -15.01 12.42
CA LYS A 207 -15.64 -16.07 13.35
C LYS A 207 -17.04 -15.82 13.91
N HIS A 208 -17.63 -16.85 14.50
CA HIS A 208 -18.86 -16.77 15.32
C HIS A 208 -18.67 -15.93 16.58
N GLY A 209 -19.67 -15.11 16.89
CA GLY A 209 -19.53 -14.03 17.86
C GLY A 209 -18.48 -12.98 17.47
N GLY A 210 -18.02 -12.99 16.21
CA GLY A 210 -17.33 -11.88 15.60
C GLY A 210 -18.32 -10.74 15.38
N GLN A 211 -17.89 -9.53 15.72
CA GLN A 211 -18.68 -8.31 15.70
C GLN A 211 -17.88 -7.25 14.92
N GLU A 212 -18.54 -6.49 14.07
CA GLU A 212 -17.98 -5.39 13.28
C GLU A 212 -18.93 -4.19 13.32
N SER A 213 -18.40 -2.99 13.05
CA SER A 213 -19.15 -1.75 13.22
C SER A 213 -18.89 -0.73 12.12
N TRP A 214 -19.96 -0.11 11.61
CA TRP A 214 -19.90 0.96 10.62
C TRP A 214 -20.62 2.19 11.18
N MET A 215 -19.95 3.35 11.18
CA MET A 215 -20.62 4.61 11.47
C MET A 215 -21.63 4.92 10.35
N VAL A 216 -22.88 5.19 10.72
CA VAL A 216 -23.97 5.55 9.81
C VAL A 216 -23.99 7.07 9.63
N CYS A 217 -23.78 7.51 8.40
CA CYS A 217 -23.82 8.91 8.01
C CYS A 217 -25.20 9.20 7.41
N ALA A 218 -26.02 9.97 8.11
CA ALA A 218 -27.39 10.28 7.71
C ALA A 218 -27.78 11.69 8.16
N SER A 219 -28.86 12.25 7.61
CA SER A 219 -29.39 13.55 8.04
C SER A 219 -30.32 13.47 9.25
N GLU A 220 -30.90 12.30 9.52
CA GLU A 220 -31.90 12.05 10.58
C GLU A 220 -31.53 10.78 11.38
N PRO A 221 -32.14 10.55 12.56
CA PRO A 221 -32.02 9.27 13.26
C PRO A 221 -32.36 8.10 12.33
N TRP A 222 -31.64 7.00 12.48
CA TRP A 222 -31.72 5.84 11.61
C TRP A 222 -32.20 4.59 12.36
N THR A 223 -32.80 3.65 11.63
CA THR A 223 -33.10 2.30 12.08
C THR A 223 -32.51 1.27 11.12
N ALA A 224 -32.26 0.05 11.60
CA ALA A 224 -31.72 -1.03 10.80
C ALA A 224 -32.41 -2.38 11.07
N GLU A 225 -32.71 -3.12 10.01
CA GLU A 225 -33.32 -4.46 10.03
C GLU A 225 -32.55 -5.43 9.12
N THR A 226 -32.80 -6.74 9.23
CA THR A 226 -32.18 -7.75 8.36
C THR A 226 -33.07 -8.96 8.17
N ASP A 227 -33.05 -9.55 6.96
CA ASP A 227 -33.63 -10.86 6.69
C ASP A 227 -32.60 -12.01 6.77
N ALA A 228 -31.31 -11.70 6.94
CA ALA A 228 -30.24 -12.67 7.11
C ALA A 228 -30.35 -13.36 8.48
N ASP A 229 -30.87 -14.59 8.50
CA ASP A 229 -31.09 -15.37 9.72
C ASP A 229 -29.81 -15.56 10.56
N PHE A 230 -28.65 -15.57 9.90
CA PHE A 230 -27.31 -15.75 10.43
C PHE A 230 -26.65 -14.51 11.07
N LEU A 231 -27.29 -13.33 11.02
CA LEU A 231 -26.77 -12.10 11.62
C LEU A 231 -27.66 -11.58 12.75
N THR A 232 -27.04 -10.98 13.77
CA THR A 232 -27.70 -10.10 14.74
C THR A 232 -27.29 -8.67 14.45
N ILE A 233 -28.25 -7.75 14.36
CA ILE A 233 -27.98 -6.32 14.48
C ILE A 233 -28.05 -5.97 15.97
N GLU A 234 -26.92 -5.61 16.57
CA GLU A 234 -26.83 -5.28 17.99
C GLU A 234 -27.34 -3.86 18.29
N THR A 235 -27.25 -2.97 17.30
CA THR A 235 -27.71 -1.57 17.36
C THR A 235 -28.72 -1.33 16.22
N PRO A 236 -30.01 -1.68 16.42
CA PRO A 236 -31.04 -1.56 15.39
C PRO A 236 -31.57 -0.13 15.21
N GLU A 237 -31.06 0.84 15.97
CA GLU A 237 -31.38 2.26 15.85
C GLU A 237 -30.23 3.13 16.38
N GLY A 238 -30.12 4.37 15.88
CA GLY A 238 -29.09 5.33 16.30
C GLY A 238 -29.29 6.74 15.75
N GLN A 239 -28.41 7.66 16.14
CA GLN A 239 -28.29 9.02 15.62
C GLN A 239 -27.28 9.11 14.46
N PRO A 240 -27.30 10.17 13.64
CA PRO A 240 -26.21 10.49 12.71
C PRO A 240 -24.83 10.48 13.37
N GLY A 241 -23.96 9.57 12.92
CA GLY A 241 -22.63 9.33 13.49
C GLY A 241 -22.55 8.17 14.49
N ASP A 242 -23.67 7.58 14.90
CA ASP A 242 -23.65 6.35 15.70
C ASP A 242 -23.26 5.14 14.84
N ALA A 243 -22.73 4.12 15.50
CA ALA A 243 -22.31 2.89 14.84
C ALA A 243 -23.48 1.90 14.68
N LEU A 244 -23.69 1.42 13.46
CA LEU A 244 -24.36 0.16 13.18
C LEU A 244 -23.40 -1.00 13.51
N VAL A 245 -23.80 -1.88 14.41
CA VAL A 245 -23.03 -3.01 14.92
C VAL A 245 -23.72 -4.30 14.53
N ILE A 246 -22.98 -5.23 13.92
CA ILE A 246 -23.50 -6.52 13.46
C ILE A 246 -22.62 -7.67 13.96
N THR A 247 -23.26 -8.74 14.44
CA THR A 247 -22.62 -9.97 14.96
C THR A 247 -23.01 -11.18 14.12
N ALA A 248 -22.05 -12.07 13.83
CA ALA A 248 -22.31 -13.38 13.22
C ALA A 248 -22.78 -14.40 14.28
N LYS A 249 -23.96 -15.01 14.08
CA LYS A 249 -24.61 -15.89 15.07
C LYS A 249 -24.02 -17.29 15.14
N GLU A 250 -23.94 -17.98 14.00
CA GLU A 250 -23.73 -19.43 13.96
C GLU A 250 -23.08 -19.92 12.65
N GLU A 251 -22.39 -21.06 12.74
CA GLU A 251 -21.66 -21.71 11.64
C GLU A 251 -22.58 -21.99 10.46
N ALA A 252 -22.07 -21.76 9.24
CA ALA A 252 -22.77 -22.12 8.02
C ALA A 252 -22.24 -23.46 7.48
N ASP A 253 -23.13 -24.43 7.25
CA ASP A 253 -22.80 -25.71 6.59
C ASP A 253 -22.50 -25.56 5.07
N GLY A 254 -22.59 -24.33 4.55
CA GLY A 254 -22.40 -23.96 3.14
C GLY A 254 -22.53 -22.45 2.93
N TYR A 255 -22.76 -22.01 1.68
CA TYR A 255 -22.96 -20.60 1.33
C TYR A 255 -24.41 -20.16 1.55
N ARG A 256 -24.63 -19.00 2.17
CA ARG A 256 -25.95 -18.34 2.30
C ARG A 256 -25.86 -16.82 2.18
N GLU A 257 -26.96 -16.19 1.78
CA GLU A 257 -27.11 -14.75 1.54
C GLU A 257 -28.34 -14.18 2.27
N GLY A 258 -28.36 -12.86 2.44
CA GLY A 258 -29.51 -12.09 2.91
C GLY A 258 -29.28 -10.59 2.66
N THR A 259 -30.04 -9.74 3.34
CA THR A 259 -30.00 -8.27 3.18
C THR A 259 -30.15 -7.58 4.53
N VAL A 260 -29.26 -6.63 4.81
CA VAL A 260 -29.44 -5.62 5.87
C VAL A 260 -30.06 -4.37 5.22
N ARG A 261 -31.10 -3.82 5.83
CA ARG A 261 -31.70 -2.53 5.46
C ARG A 261 -31.42 -1.51 6.54
N ILE A 262 -31.08 -0.30 6.13
CA ILE A 262 -31.02 0.88 7.00
C ILE A 262 -32.04 1.89 6.46
N LEU A 263 -32.73 2.60 7.34
CA LEU A 263 -33.72 3.65 7.02
C LEU A 263 -33.40 4.91 7.82
N SER A 264 -33.41 6.08 7.18
CA SER A 264 -33.33 7.40 7.83
C SER A 264 -34.25 8.38 7.10
N GLY A 265 -35.26 8.92 7.79
CA GLY A 265 -36.33 9.68 7.15
C GLY A 265 -37.07 8.86 6.07
N ASP A 266 -37.12 9.39 4.85
CA ASP A 266 -37.65 8.70 3.66
C ASP A 266 -36.57 7.94 2.84
N GLU A 267 -35.29 8.01 3.26
CA GLU A 267 -34.17 7.35 2.56
C GLU A 267 -33.84 5.98 3.15
N TRP A 268 -33.50 5.03 2.28
CA TRP A 268 -33.10 3.68 2.67
C TRP A 268 -31.86 3.20 1.93
N LEU A 269 -31.09 2.34 2.60
CA LEU A 269 -29.90 1.67 2.08
C LEU A 269 -30.10 0.17 2.24
N GLU A 270 -30.19 -0.58 1.14
CA GLU A 270 -30.05 -2.04 1.16
C GLU A 270 -28.59 -2.44 1.02
N TRP A 271 -28.22 -3.46 1.78
CA TRP A 271 -26.87 -3.97 1.85
C TRP A 271 -26.92 -5.49 1.77
N VAL A 272 -26.51 -6.06 0.63
CA VAL A 272 -26.55 -7.51 0.41
C VAL A 272 -25.44 -8.16 1.21
N VAL A 273 -25.79 -9.17 2.02
CA VAL A 273 -24.88 -9.83 2.96
C VAL A 273 -24.71 -11.31 2.63
N SER A 274 -23.55 -11.90 2.91
CA SER A 274 -23.29 -13.33 2.66
C SER A 274 -22.39 -13.96 3.72
N GLN A 275 -22.51 -15.28 3.92
CA GLN A 275 -21.69 -16.08 4.82
C GLN A 275 -21.34 -17.43 4.17
N SER A 276 -20.14 -17.95 4.46
CA SER A 276 -19.70 -19.27 3.99
C SER A 276 -18.83 -20.00 5.01
N GLY A 277 -19.21 -21.22 5.38
CA GLY A 277 -18.40 -22.12 6.20
C GLY A 277 -18.18 -23.48 5.52
N GLN A 278 -16.94 -23.99 5.61
CA GLN A 278 -16.62 -25.42 5.54
C GLN A 278 -15.29 -25.71 6.27
N GLN A 279 -15.16 -26.96 6.73
CA GLN A 279 -14.20 -27.46 7.73
C GLN A 279 -12.79 -26.84 7.75
N GLY A 280 -12.52 -26.01 8.76
CA GLY A 280 -11.15 -25.70 9.22
C GLY A 280 -10.51 -24.43 8.68
N VAL A 281 -11.28 -23.53 8.07
CA VAL A 281 -10.86 -22.16 7.71
C VAL A 281 -11.66 -21.17 8.56
N ASP A 282 -11.07 -20.00 8.88
CA ASP A 282 -11.79 -18.89 9.50
C ASP A 282 -13.02 -18.52 8.63
N GLU A 283 -14.20 -18.50 9.23
CA GLU A 283 -15.47 -18.21 8.55
C GLU A 283 -15.68 -16.70 8.42
N ASP A 284 -16.05 -16.20 7.24
CA ASP A 284 -16.21 -14.76 6.94
C ASP A 284 -17.66 -14.38 6.56
N VAL A 285 -18.08 -13.16 6.92
CA VAL A 285 -19.34 -12.52 6.46
C VAL A 285 -19.04 -11.24 5.67
N PHE A 286 -19.63 -11.04 4.48
CA PHE A 286 -19.40 -9.91 3.56
C PHE A 286 -20.67 -9.05 3.28
N LEU A 287 -20.52 -7.79 2.80
CA LEU A 287 -21.62 -6.79 2.63
C LEU A 287 -21.43 -5.86 1.37
N PHE A 288 -22.43 -5.59 0.50
CA PHE A 288 -22.30 -4.84 -0.81
C PHE A 288 -23.49 -3.91 -1.27
N SER A 289 -23.25 -2.83 -2.06
CA SER A 289 -24.26 -1.89 -2.65
C SER A 289 -23.90 -1.31 -4.05
N GLU A 290 -24.88 -0.99 -4.94
CA GLU A 290 -24.66 -0.38 -6.30
C GLU A 290 -25.85 0.47 -6.87
N PRO A 291 -25.61 1.52 -7.71
CA PRO A 291 -26.62 2.30 -8.46
C PRO A 291 -26.71 2.03 -9.99
N THR A 292 -27.72 2.59 -10.68
CA THR A 292 -28.17 2.18 -12.04
C THR A 292 -27.20 2.48 -13.22
N PRO A 293 -26.73 1.46 -13.99
CA PRO A 293 -25.74 1.61 -15.07
C PRO A 293 -26.28 1.93 -16.49
N LEU A 294 -25.41 2.53 -17.32
CA LEU A 294 -25.59 2.82 -18.77
C LEU A 294 -24.77 1.83 -19.62
N TYR A 295 -25.30 1.39 -20.77
CA TYR A 295 -24.67 0.37 -21.61
C TYR A 295 -24.69 0.68 -23.12
N ILE A 296 -23.72 0.10 -23.84
CA ILE A 296 -23.58 0.01 -25.30
C ILE A 296 -23.39 -1.46 -25.68
N ASP A 297 -24.23 -2.01 -26.54
CA ASP A 297 -24.34 -3.45 -26.85
C ASP A 297 -24.45 -4.33 -25.57
N GLY A 298 -25.04 -3.80 -24.49
CA GLY A 298 -25.18 -4.46 -23.19
C GLY A 298 -23.94 -4.41 -22.28
N SER A 299 -22.91 -3.60 -22.63
CA SER A 299 -21.71 -3.38 -21.82
C SER A 299 -21.47 -1.88 -21.57
N THR A 300 -20.97 -1.49 -20.39
CA THR A 300 -20.49 -0.10 -20.16
C THR A 300 -19.29 0.23 -21.05
N HIS A 301 -18.62 -0.77 -21.62
CA HIS A 301 -17.47 -0.59 -22.52
C HIS A 301 -17.50 -1.62 -23.65
N ALA A 302 -17.65 -1.17 -24.89
CA ALA A 302 -17.56 -1.97 -26.10
C ALA A 302 -16.23 -1.72 -26.83
N VAL A 303 -15.70 -2.74 -27.53
CA VAL A 303 -14.44 -2.63 -28.28
C VAL A 303 -14.66 -3.02 -29.74
N TRP A 304 -14.04 -2.28 -30.66
CA TRP A 304 -14.04 -2.57 -32.09
C TRP A 304 -12.60 -2.62 -32.62
N LEU A 305 -12.12 -3.84 -32.89
CA LEU A 305 -10.79 -4.11 -33.42
C LEU A 305 -10.79 -4.17 -34.94
N SER A 306 -9.65 -3.82 -35.56
CA SER A 306 -9.43 -3.81 -37.01
C SER A 306 -10.45 -2.93 -37.77
N ALA A 307 -10.84 -1.80 -37.19
CA ALA A 307 -11.92 -0.97 -37.69
C ALA A 307 -11.61 -0.31 -39.04
N GLU A 308 -12.47 -0.57 -40.03
CA GLU A 308 -12.53 0.12 -41.31
C GLU A 308 -14.02 0.20 -41.74
N GLY A 309 -14.47 1.36 -42.22
CA GLY A 309 -15.88 1.58 -42.55
C GLY A 309 -16.71 2.00 -41.32
N SER A 310 -17.97 1.55 -41.24
CA SER A 310 -18.92 1.95 -40.18
C SER A 310 -19.49 0.74 -39.43
N ARG A 311 -19.70 0.88 -38.12
CA ARG A 311 -20.40 -0.08 -37.25
C ARG A 311 -21.46 0.63 -36.41
N THR A 312 -22.60 -0.04 -36.21
CA THR A 312 -23.67 0.39 -35.30
C THR A 312 -23.61 -0.37 -33.98
N PHE A 313 -24.01 0.29 -32.89
CA PHE A 313 -24.13 -0.23 -31.53
C PHE A 313 -25.46 0.24 -30.91
N GLN A 314 -26.02 -0.52 -29.97
CA GLN A 314 -27.26 -0.16 -29.26
C GLN A 314 -26.99 0.38 -27.86
N VAL A 315 -27.51 1.57 -27.55
CA VAL A 315 -27.41 2.24 -26.25
C VAL A 315 -28.64 1.89 -25.39
N SER A 316 -28.44 1.54 -24.12
CA SER A 316 -29.52 1.28 -23.16
C SER A 316 -29.23 1.88 -21.77
N PRO A 317 -30.20 2.53 -21.08
CA PRO A 317 -31.61 2.68 -21.43
C PRO A 317 -31.81 3.48 -22.73
N ALA A 318 -32.90 3.22 -23.45
CA ALA A 318 -33.14 3.74 -24.80
C ALA A 318 -33.77 5.15 -24.85
N GLU A 319 -34.08 5.71 -23.68
CA GLU A 319 -34.60 7.07 -23.50
C GLU A 319 -33.59 7.88 -22.66
N GLY A 320 -33.25 9.09 -23.12
CA GLY A 320 -32.33 10.01 -22.44
C GLY A 320 -31.77 11.08 -23.37
N GLU A 321 -31.36 12.23 -22.82
CA GLU A 321 -30.57 13.23 -23.55
C GLU A 321 -29.07 12.91 -23.44
N TYR A 322 -28.57 12.08 -24.36
CA TYR A 322 -27.17 11.66 -24.32
C TYR A 322 -26.22 12.74 -24.81
N LEU A 323 -25.07 12.87 -24.13
CA LEU A 323 -23.91 13.60 -24.62
C LEU A 323 -22.98 12.64 -25.37
N LEU A 324 -22.45 13.09 -26.51
CA LEU A 324 -21.53 12.31 -27.36
C LEU A 324 -20.14 12.97 -27.42
N GLY A 325 -19.11 12.27 -26.94
CA GLY A 325 -17.70 12.63 -27.08
C GLY A 325 -17.00 11.76 -28.11
N ILE A 326 -16.02 12.32 -28.84
CA ILE A 326 -15.20 11.58 -29.82
C ILE A 326 -13.74 12.02 -29.66
N GLU A 327 -12.84 11.05 -29.52
CA GLU A 327 -11.39 11.22 -29.51
C GLU A 327 -10.77 10.36 -30.62
N GLY A 328 -9.89 10.94 -31.43
CA GLY A 328 -9.27 10.30 -32.59
C GLY A 328 -9.70 10.93 -33.91
N ASP A 329 -8.73 11.50 -34.63
CA ASP A 329 -8.93 12.25 -35.88
C ASP A 329 -9.44 11.43 -37.07
N PHE A 330 -9.37 10.10 -36.96
CA PHE A 330 -9.84 9.13 -37.96
C PHE A 330 -11.28 8.63 -37.70
N LEU A 331 -11.92 9.09 -36.61
CA LEU A 331 -13.28 8.68 -36.23
C LEU A 331 -14.33 9.77 -36.50
N THR A 332 -15.53 9.33 -36.86
CA THR A 332 -16.76 10.11 -36.70
C THR A 332 -17.83 9.25 -36.04
N ALA A 333 -18.71 9.85 -35.26
CA ALA A 333 -19.84 9.14 -34.67
C ALA A 333 -21.12 9.98 -34.74
N ARG A 334 -22.26 9.29 -34.80
CA ARG A 334 -23.61 9.87 -34.79
C ARG A 334 -24.52 8.98 -33.96
N LEU A 335 -25.33 9.59 -33.10
CA LEU A 335 -26.33 8.91 -32.30
C LEU A 335 -27.72 9.31 -32.80
N ASP A 336 -28.51 8.33 -33.26
CA ASP A 336 -29.91 8.53 -33.67
C ASP A 336 -30.80 7.68 -32.74
N GLY A 337 -31.41 8.32 -31.73
CA GLY A 337 -32.11 7.61 -30.66
C GLY A 337 -31.16 6.71 -29.87
N SER A 338 -31.53 5.43 -29.70
CA SER A 338 -30.67 4.42 -29.07
C SER A 338 -29.56 3.87 -29.97
N THR A 339 -29.45 4.28 -31.24
CA THR A 339 -28.51 3.67 -32.18
C THR A 339 -27.28 4.55 -32.39
N LEU A 340 -26.14 4.15 -31.84
CA LEU A 340 -24.85 4.78 -32.05
C LEU A 340 -24.19 4.21 -33.30
N THR A 341 -23.91 5.06 -34.29
CA THR A 341 -23.11 4.71 -35.48
C THR A 341 -21.71 5.30 -35.35
N VAL A 342 -20.67 4.47 -35.36
CA VAL A 342 -19.26 4.90 -35.37
C VAL A 342 -18.63 4.54 -36.71
N THR A 343 -17.85 5.45 -37.29
CA THR A 343 -17.18 5.29 -38.58
C THR A 343 -15.69 5.56 -38.43
N ALA A 344 -14.86 4.64 -38.92
CA ALA A 344 -13.41 4.77 -38.98
C ALA A 344 -12.96 4.95 -40.44
N ALA A 345 -12.31 6.08 -40.74
CA ALA A 345 -11.70 6.35 -42.04
C ALA A 345 -10.57 5.35 -42.33
N ALA A 346 -10.34 4.99 -43.60
CA ALA A 346 -9.37 3.96 -44.00
C ALA A 346 -7.94 4.21 -43.46
N SER A 347 -7.24 3.14 -43.09
CA SER A 347 -5.93 3.24 -42.44
C SER A 347 -4.85 3.77 -43.40
N ASN A 348 -4.35 4.97 -43.09
CA ASN A 348 -3.22 5.63 -43.75
C ASN A 348 -1.94 5.62 -42.90
N SER A 349 -1.94 4.88 -41.78
CA SER A 349 -0.86 4.82 -40.80
C SER A 349 -0.06 3.52 -40.91
N ALA A 350 1.26 3.59 -40.70
CA ALA A 350 2.12 2.42 -40.54
C ALA A 350 2.13 1.85 -39.10
N ALA A 351 1.48 2.54 -38.16
CA ALA A 351 1.29 2.13 -36.77
C ALA A 351 -0.20 1.94 -36.46
N VAL A 352 -0.52 1.12 -35.45
CA VAL A 352 -1.88 1.00 -34.90
C VAL A 352 -2.33 2.37 -34.41
N ARG A 353 -3.60 2.73 -34.65
CA ARG A 353 -4.24 3.92 -34.07
C ARG A 353 -5.42 3.51 -33.20
N SER A 354 -5.63 4.22 -32.10
CA SER A 354 -6.79 4.07 -31.23
C SER A 354 -7.57 5.37 -31.14
N GLY A 355 -8.87 5.26 -30.91
CA GLY A 355 -9.77 6.37 -30.65
C GLY A 355 -10.96 5.91 -29.82
N LEU A 356 -11.63 6.85 -29.17
CA LEU A 356 -12.68 6.60 -28.19
C LEU A 356 -13.95 7.35 -28.58
N VAL A 357 -15.10 6.69 -28.48
CA VAL A 357 -16.42 7.34 -28.56
C VAL A 357 -17.13 7.15 -27.23
N THR A 358 -17.55 8.24 -26.61
CA THR A 358 -18.17 8.24 -25.27
C THR A 358 -19.62 8.66 -25.38
N VAL A 359 -20.52 7.91 -24.76
CA VAL A 359 -21.94 8.24 -24.60
C VAL A 359 -22.20 8.44 -23.10
N ALA A 360 -22.81 9.56 -22.71
CA ALA A 360 -23.03 9.88 -21.29
C ALA A 360 -24.44 10.39 -21.00
N LEU A 361 -24.92 10.08 -19.79
CA LEU A 361 -26.12 10.61 -19.14
C LEU A 361 -25.76 11.12 -17.73
N PRO A 362 -26.59 11.95 -17.09
CA PRO A 362 -26.46 12.22 -15.66
C PRO A 362 -26.50 10.91 -14.86
N GLY A 363 -25.41 10.58 -14.16
CA GLY A 363 -25.27 9.35 -13.36
C GLY A 363 -24.56 8.18 -14.05
N GLY A 364 -24.21 8.25 -15.34
CA GLY A 364 -23.55 7.12 -16.01
C GLY A 364 -22.91 7.43 -17.36
N CYS A 365 -21.87 6.68 -17.72
CA CYS A 365 -21.14 6.81 -18.98
C CYS A 365 -20.85 5.43 -19.57
N ALA A 366 -20.80 5.36 -20.91
CA ALA A 366 -20.45 4.15 -21.63
C ALA A 366 -19.58 4.47 -22.87
N TYR A 367 -18.74 3.53 -23.26
CA TYR A 367 -17.62 3.77 -24.17
C TYR A 367 -17.56 2.80 -25.34
N VAL A 368 -17.09 3.26 -26.50
CA VAL A 368 -16.64 2.44 -27.62
C VAL A 368 -15.17 2.75 -27.92
N HIS A 369 -14.27 1.82 -27.61
CA HIS A 369 -12.86 1.95 -27.96
C HIS A 369 -12.61 1.30 -29.33
N VAL A 370 -12.14 2.10 -30.29
CA VAL A 370 -11.92 1.71 -31.67
C VAL A 370 -10.42 1.61 -31.95
N TYR A 371 -9.97 0.42 -32.38
CA TYR A 371 -8.58 0.17 -32.77
C TYR A 371 -8.49 -0.13 -34.26
N GLN A 372 -7.68 0.65 -34.96
CA GLN A 372 -7.40 0.49 -36.39
C GLN A 372 -5.97 0.02 -36.60
N LEU A 373 -5.81 -1.10 -37.31
CA LEU A 373 -4.51 -1.70 -37.63
C LEU A 373 -3.73 -0.88 -38.68
N PRO A 374 -2.40 -1.06 -38.79
CA PRO A 374 -1.60 -0.45 -39.84
C PRO A 374 -2.12 -0.80 -41.24
N GLY A 375 -2.12 0.20 -42.14
CA GLY A 375 -2.32 -0.05 -43.56
C GLY A 375 -1.20 -0.90 -44.14
N ARG A 376 -1.51 -1.82 -45.07
CA ARG A 376 -0.50 -2.67 -45.73
C ARG A 376 0.55 -1.81 -46.46
N ALA A 377 1.73 -1.69 -45.86
CA ALA A 377 2.89 -1.11 -46.54
C ALA A 377 3.27 -1.94 -47.78
N LYS A 378 3.44 -1.28 -48.92
CA LYS A 378 3.94 -1.93 -50.15
C LYS A 378 5.45 -2.15 -50.06
N GLY A 379 5.85 -3.36 -49.69
CA GLY A 379 7.23 -3.84 -49.77
C GLY A 379 7.77 -4.27 -48.41
N GLY A 380 8.24 -5.52 -48.32
CA GLY A 380 8.70 -6.13 -47.06
C GLY A 380 8.29 -7.59 -46.88
N ALA A 381 8.23 -8.38 -47.95
CA ALA A 381 8.33 -9.83 -47.83
C ALA A 381 9.81 -10.22 -47.58
N ASP A 382 10.04 -11.42 -47.05
CA ASP A 382 11.35 -12.07 -46.88
C ASP A 382 12.24 -11.58 -45.72
N ALA A 383 11.71 -11.58 -44.49
CA ALA A 383 12.53 -11.57 -43.26
C ALA A 383 11.92 -12.24 -41.99
N VAL A 384 10.80 -12.98 -42.07
CA VAL A 384 10.24 -13.70 -40.90
C VAL A 384 9.70 -15.09 -41.31
N SER A 385 10.61 -16.02 -41.61
CA SER A 385 10.30 -17.44 -41.83
C SER A 385 11.17 -18.29 -40.89
N GLY A 386 10.70 -18.51 -39.66
CA GLY A 386 11.47 -19.23 -38.65
C GLY A 386 10.86 -19.32 -37.25
N LEU A 387 9.80 -18.55 -36.94
CA LEU A 387 9.04 -18.74 -35.69
C LEU A 387 8.14 -19.98 -35.80
N ASN A 388 8.54 -21.06 -35.13
CA ASN A 388 7.68 -22.23 -34.90
C ASN A 388 6.67 -21.90 -33.79
N TRP A 389 5.46 -21.48 -34.17
CA TRP A 389 4.35 -21.15 -33.26
C TRP A 389 3.66 -22.40 -32.66
N HIS A 390 4.45 -23.33 -32.11
CA HIS A 390 3.97 -24.67 -31.70
C HIS A 390 4.02 -24.98 -30.21
N GLU A 391 4.49 -24.06 -29.36
CA GLU A 391 4.27 -24.13 -27.91
C GLU A 391 3.09 -23.21 -27.52
N ARG A 392 2.19 -23.72 -26.68
CA ARG A 392 0.90 -23.08 -26.37
C ARG A 392 1.14 -21.71 -25.69
N PRO A 393 0.32 -20.68 -25.97
CA PRO A 393 0.55 -19.34 -25.43
C PRO A 393 0.38 -19.32 -23.90
N MET A 394 1.46 -19.00 -23.17
CA MET A 394 1.37 -18.79 -21.72
C MET A 394 0.48 -17.59 -21.39
N TYR A 395 -0.43 -17.76 -20.43
CA TYR A 395 -1.28 -16.70 -19.94
C TYR A 395 -0.53 -15.84 -18.94
N SER A 396 -0.58 -14.53 -19.13
CA SER A 396 0.14 -13.58 -18.29
C SER A 396 -0.76 -12.56 -17.65
N GLN A 397 -0.52 -12.31 -16.37
CA GLN A 397 -1.09 -11.20 -15.59
C GLN A 397 -0.88 -9.84 -16.27
N SER A 398 0.27 -9.63 -16.92
CA SER A 398 0.60 -8.38 -17.60
C SER A 398 -0.12 -8.18 -18.94
N SER A 399 -0.93 -9.12 -19.41
CA SER A 399 -1.75 -8.91 -20.62
C SER A 399 -2.91 -7.97 -20.31
N GLY A 400 -3.01 -6.85 -21.04
CA GLY A 400 -4.12 -5.89 -20.88
C GLY A 400 -5.53 -6.48 -21.08
N ALA A 401 -5.65 -7.71 -21.61
CA ALA A 401 -6.90 -8.46 -21.69
C ALA A 401 -7.58 -8.73 -20.32
N TRP A 402 -6.83 -8.64 -19.22
CA TRP A 402 -7.31 -8.94 -17.87
C TRP A 402 -7.69 -7.71 -17.04
N LYS A 403 -7.28 -6.52 -17.52
CA LYS A 403 -7.32 -5.26 -16.76
C LYS A 403 -8.72 -4.86 -16.32
N GLU A 404 -9.70 -5.01 -17.21
CA GLU A 404 -11.10 -4.65 -16.97
C GLU A 404 -11.98 -5.86 -16.61
N ALA A 405 -11.41 -7.06 -16.56
CA ALA A 405 -12.11 -8.30 -16.24
C ALA A 405 -12.10 -8.54 -14.72
N LYS A 406 -13.16 -8.07 -14.04
CA LYS A 406 -13.36 -8.28 -12.60
C LYS A 406 -13.82 -9.71 -12.29
N TYR A 407 -13.26 -10.27 -11.22
CA TYR A 407 -13.57 -11.58 -10.67
C TYR A 407 -13.55 -11.47 -9.14
N GLY A 408 -14.72 -11.36 -8.52
CA GLY A 408 -14.83 -11.00 -7.10
C GLY A 408 -14.53 -9.50 -6.91
N SER A 409 -13.76 -9.12 -5.87
CA SER A 409 -13.39 -7.71 -5.65
C SER A 409 -12.35 -7.20 -6.64
N SER A 410 -11.54 -8.11 -7.22
CA SER A 410 -10.31 -7.77 -7.92
C SER A 410 -10.29 -8.20 -9.39
N THR A 411 -9.20 -7.91 -10.10
CA THR A 411 -9.00 -8.29 -11.50
C THR A 411 -7.89 -9.33 -11.64
N LEU A 412 -7.87 -10.04 -12.76
CA LEU A 412 -6.75 -10.94 -13.07
C LEU A 412 -5.43 -10.19 -13.33
N GLU A 413 -5.45 -8.91 -13.70
CA GLU A 413 -4.23 -8.08 -13.76
C GLU A 413 -3.67 -7.77 -12.36
N GLN A 414 -4.52 -7.57 -11.36
CA GLN A 414 -4.07 -7.26 -9.98
C GLN A 414 -3.68 -8.51 -9.19
N SER A 415 -4.45 -9.58 -9.33
CA SER A 415 -4.43 -10.73 -8.41
C SER A 415 -4.49 -12.08 -9.10
N GLY A 416 -4.16 -12.14 -10.39
CA GLY A 416 -4.26 -13.35 -11.20
C GLY A 416 -3.04 -14.28 -11.20
N CYS A 417 -1.90 -13.90 -10.61
CA CYS A 417 -0.64 -14.67 -10.73
C CYS A 417 -0.82 -16.17 -10.45
N ALA A 418 -1.54 -16.50 -9.37
CA ALA A 418 -1.80 -17.87 -8.95
C ALA A 418 -2.90 -18.58 -9.76
N ILE A 419 -3.84 -17.85 -10.37
CA ILE A 419 -4.81 -18.42 -11.32
C ILE A 419 -4.11 -18.85 -12.61
N PHE A 420 -3.23 -18.01 -13.15
CA PHE A 420 -2.42 -18.36 -14.33
C PHE A 420 -1.46 -19.51 -14.04
N ALA A 421 -0.82 -19.50 -12.86
CA ALA A 421 0.00 -20.63 -12.42
C ALA A 421 -0.84 -21.91 -12.30
N LEU A 422 -2.01 -21.88 -11.65
CA LEU A 422 -2.90 -23.05 -11.56
C LEU A 422 -3.34 -23.55 -12.93
N SER A 423 -3.72 -22.66 -13.86
CA SER A 423 -4.11 -23.00 -15.23
C SER A 423 -3.02 -23.82 -15.94
N HIS A 424 -1.78 -23.32 -15.94
CA HIS A 424 -0.64 -24.04 -16.52
C HIS A 424 -0.28 -25.33 -15.77
N GLY A 425 -0.58 -25.41 -14.47
CA GLY A 425 -0.35 -26.61 -13.67
C GLY A 425 -1.31 -27.72 -14.05
N LEU A 426 -2.58 -27.39 -14.27
CA LEU A 426 -3.59 -28.29 -14.77
C LEU A 426 -3.25 -28.75 -16.21
N GLU A 427 -2.82 -27.84 -17.09
CA GLU A 427 -2.37 -28.21 -18.44
C GLU A 427 -1.18 -29.20 -18.41
N LEU A 428 -0.19 -28.96 -17.53
CA LEU A 428 0.97 -29.86 -17.36
C LEU A 428 0.60 -31.22 -16.76
N LEU A 429 -0.42 -31.27 -15.91
CA LEU A 429 -0.98 -32.52 -15.36
C LEU A 429 -1.92 -33.24 -16.33
N GLY A 430 -2.06 -32.75 -17.57
CA GLY A 430 -2.84 -33.40 -18.64
C GLY A 430 -4.34 -33.12 -18.61
N TYR A 431 -4.80 -32.14 -17.82
CA TYR A 431 -6.16 -31.63 -17.95
C TYR A 431 -6.26 -30.76 -19.20
N GLU A 432 -7.39 -30.81 -19.90
CA GLU A 432 -7.66 -29.99 -21.10
C GLU A 432 -9.12 -29.48 -21.11
N GLY A 433 -9.36 -28.37 -21.81
CA GLY A 433 -10.71 -27.82 -22.04
C GLY A 433 -10.95 -26.44 -21.41
N GLU A 434 -12.15 -25.89 -21.64
CA GLU A 434 -12.49 -24.53 -21.19
C GLU A 434 -12.47 -24.36 -19.67
N SER A 435 -12.75 -25.43 -18.92
CA SER A 435 -12.83 -25.44 -17.44
C SER A 435 -11.51 -25.10 -16.73
N ILE A 436 -10.36 -25.24 -17.41
CA ILE A 436 -9.04 -24.92 -16.87
C ILE A 436 -8.45 -23.62 -17.43
N THR A 437 -9.20 -22.89 -18.25
CA THR A 437 -8.78 -21.56 -18.72
C THR A 437 -8.73 -20.57 -17.54
N PRO A 438 -7.86 -19.53 -17.59
CA PRO A 438 -7.79 -18.55 -16.52
C PRO A 438 -9.14 -17.86 -16.25
N GLN A 439 -9.94 -17.60 -17.29
CA GLN A 439 -11.29 -17.05 -17.16
C GLN A 439 -12.21 -17.97 -16.34
N ALA A 440 -12.22 -19.28 -16.64
CA ALA A 440 -13.06 -20.24 -15.94
C ALA A 440 -12.61 -20.45 -14.49
N LEU A 441 -11.29 -20.58 -14.27
CA LEU A 441 -10.70 -20.71 -12.95
C LEU A 441 -10.90 -19.44 -12.10
N ALA A 442 -10.73 -18.24 -12.68
CA ALA A 442 -10.98 -16.99 -11.98
C ALA A 442 -12.46 -16.79 -11.63
N LYS A 443 -13.38 -17.19 -12.51
CA LYS A 443 -14.81 -17.18 -12.20
C LYS A 443 -15.16 -18.18 -11.09
N LYS A 444 -14.58 -19.38 -11.12
CA LYS A 444 -14.83 -20.44 -10.14
C LYS A 444 -14.24 -20.12 -8.76
N TYR A 445 -13.02 -19.58 -8.73
CA TYR A 445 -12.28 -19.24 -7.51
C TYR A 445 -12.22 -17.74 -7.24
N ALA A 446 -13.22 -16.98 -7.67
CA ALA A 446 -13.31 -15.53 -7.49
C ALA A 446 -13.17 -15.11 -6.02
N PHE A 447 -13.68 -15.93 -5.09
CA PHE A 447 -13.57 -15.73 -3.64
C PHE A 447 -12.11 -15.78 -3.12
N CYS A 448 -11.18 -16.40 -3.87
CA CYS A 448 -9.76 -16.41 -3.54
C CYS A 448 -9.02 -15.14 -4.02
N LEU A 449 -9.66 -14.29 -4.84
CA LEU A 449 -9.07 -13.07 -5.39
C LEU A 449 -9.44 -11.88 -4.50
N ARG A 450 -8.43 -11.16 -4.02
CA ARG A 450 -8.56 -9.94 -3.20
C ARG A 450 -7.74 -8.83 -3.84
N ASP A 451 -7.98 -7.58 -3.50
CA ASP A 451 -7.20 -6.49 -4.11
C ASP A 451 -5.73 -6.51 -3.66
N GLY A 452 -4.84 -6.65 -4.63
CA GLY A 452 -3.39 -6.78 -4.41
C GLY A 452 -2.89 -8.19 -4.08
N GLY A 453 -3.70 -9.24 -4.18
CA GLY A 453 -3.20 -10.62 -4.09
C GLY A 453 -4.24 -11.75 -4.10
N THR A 454 -3.75 -12.99 -4.09
CA THR A 454 -4.56 -14.22 -4.09
C THR A 454 -4.40 -14.98 -2.77
N ILE A 455 -5.49 -15.57 -2.24
CA ILE A 455 -5.45 -16.49 -1.09
C ILE A 455 -4.98 -17.86 -1.58
N ASN A 456 -3.67 -17.95 -1.83
CA ASN A 456 -3.00 -19.04 -2.53
C ASN A 456 -3.26 -20.44 -1.96
N SER A 457 -3.26 -20.60 -0.64
CA SER A 457 -3.53 -21.89 0.01
C SER A 457 -4.96 -22.37 -0.22
N THR A 458 -5.91 -21.45 -0.23
CA THR A 458 -7.34 -21.73 -0.43
C THR A 458 -7.60 -22.06 -1.90
N LEU A 459 -7.03 -21.28 -2.83
CA LEU A 459 -7.12 -21.54 -4.27
C LEU A 459 -6.61 -22.94 -4.63
N ILE A 460 -5.39 -23.26 -4.19
CA ILE A 460 -4.76 -24.56 -4.49
C ILE A 460 -5.52 -25.71 -3.82
N GLY A 461 -5.98 -25.54 -2.57
CA GLY A 461 -6.77 -26.57 -1.87
C GLY A 461 -8.08 -26.90 -2.56
N ASN A 462 -8.91 -25.89 -2.87
CA ASN A 462 -10.19 -26.08 -3.55
C ASN A 462 -10.00 -26.67 -4.95
N ALA A 463 -8.99 -26.22 -5.71
CA ALA A 463 -8.65 -26.81 -6.99
C ALA A 463 -8.23 -28.28 -6.87
N GLY A 464 -7.54 -28.66 -5.79
CA GLY A 464 -7.18 -30.05 -5.52
C GLY A 464 -8.39 -30.97 -5.39
N GLU A 465 -9.41 -30.53 -4.65
CA GLU A 465 -10.67 -31.27 -4.49
C GLU A 465 -11.45 -31.34 -5.80
N ASP A 466 -11.57 -30.21 -6.50
CA ASP A 466 -12.34 -30.08 -7.75
C ASP A 466 -11.81 -30.91 -8.93
N PHE A 467 -10.49 -31.04 -9.03
CA PHE A 467 -9.83 -31.74 -10.14
C PHE A 467 -9.27 -33.11 -9.73
N GLY A 468 -9.41 -33.52 -8.47
CA GLY A 468 -8.93 -34.82 -7.98
C GLY A 468 -7.40 -34.91 -7.92
N PHE A 469 -6.73 -33.86 -7.42
CA PHE A 469 -5.30 -33.91 -7.11
C PHE A 469 -5.02 -33.59 -5.63
N LYS A 470 -4.18 -34.40 -4.99
CA LYS A 470 -3.93 -34.32 -3.55
C LYS A 470 -2.95 -33.21 -3.21
N THR A 471 -3.49 -32.08 -2.77
CA THR A 471 -2.69 -30.98 -2.21
C THR A 471 -2.40 -31.20 -0.74
N ARG A 472 -1.12 -31.09 -0.35
CA ARG A 472 -0.75 -30.95 1.07
C ARG A 472 -0.53 -29.49 1.40
N PHE A 473 -1.07 -29.06 2.55
CA PHE A 473 -0.79 -27.73 3.10
C PHE A 473 0.67 -27.59 3.56
N ASP A 474 1.31 -28.71 3.92
CA ASP A 474 2.72 -28.80 4.28
C ASP A 474 3.66 -28.54 3.10
N LEU A 475 4.73 -27.79 3.37
CA LEU A 475 5.80 -27.53 2.40
C LEU A 475 6.82 -28.67 2.39
N TYR A 476 7.04 -29.28 1.22
CA TYR A 476 8.19 -30.12 0.98
C TYR A 476 9.45 -29.24 0.89
N LYS A 477 10.42 -29.49 1.77
CA LYS A 477 11.71 -28.77 1.82
C LYS A 477 12.93 -29.67 1.62
N GLU A 478 12.73 -30.99 1.67
CA GLU A 478 13.79 -31.98 1.48
C GLU A 478 14.01 -32.23 -0.01
N LEU A 479 15.18 -31.86 -0.51
CA LEU A 479 15.56 -32.00 -1.92
C LEU A 479 15.30 -33.42 -2.48
N PRO A 480 15.75 -34.52 -1.83
CA PRO A 480 15.52 -35.87 -2.35
C PRO A 480 14.04 -36.20 -2.56
N THR A 481 13.17 -35.73 -1.66
CA THR A 481 11.72 -35.95 -1.73
C THR A 481 11.06 -35.14 -2.84
N ILE A 482 11.56 -33.92 -3.11
CA ILE A 482 11.07 -33.10 -4.24
C ILE A 482 11.47 -33.77 -5.56
N ARG A 483 12.73 -34.21 -5.68
CA ARG A 483 13.25 -34.87 -6.89
C ARG A 483 12.54 -36.18 -7.22
N ASP A 484 12.40 -37.09 -6.25
CA ASP A 484 11.67 -38.37 -6.39
C ASP A 484 10.22 -38.19 -6.87
N ARG A 485 9.59 -37.05 -6.55
CA ARG A 485 8.23 -36.72 -6.98
C ARG A 485 8.18 -36.10 -8.37
N LEU A 486 9.11 -35.20 -8.71
CA LEU A 486 9.25 -34.65 -10.06
C LEU A 486 9.55 -35.76 -11.09
N GLU A 487 10.38 -36.74 -10.73
CA GLU A 487 10.69 -37.93 -11.55
C GLU A 487 9.45 -38.80 -11.83
N ARG A 488 8.41 -38.69 -11.01
CA ARG A 488 7.09 -39.34 -11.18
C ARG A 488 6.04 -38.41 -11.80
N GLY A 489 6.47 -37.33 -12.45
CA GLY A 489 5.58 -36.40 -13.15
C GLY A 489 4.75 -35.49 -12.24
N ALA A 490 5.08 -35.38 -10.95
CA ALA A 490 4.41 -34.42 -10.07
C ALA A 490 4.70 -32.97 -10.49
N VAL A 491 3.70 -32.10 -10.37
CA VAL A 491 3.89 -30.64 -10.49
C VAL A 491 3.82 -30.03 -9.09
N PHE A 492 4.49 -28.91 -8.85
CA PHE A 492 4.40 -28.21 -7.57
C PHE A 492 4.03 -26.75 -7.73
N SER A 493 3.20 -26.23 -6.82
CA SER A 493 3.07 -24.78 -6.63
C SER A 493 4.20 -24.27 -5.72
N PHE A 494 4.73 -23.10 -6.06
CA PHE A 494 5.98 -22.59 -5.52
C PHE A 494 5.91 -21.08 -5.29
N ALA A 495 6.09 -20.66 -4.03
CA ALA A 495 6.17 -19.25 -3.66
C ALA A 495 7.59 -18.73 -3.87
N VAL A 496 7.90 -18.27 -5.09
CA VAL A 496 9.24 -17.77 -5.48
C VAL A 496 9.69 -16.63 -4.57
N VAL A 497 8.74 -15.74 -4.26
CA VAL A 497 8.84 -14.56 -3.39
C VAL A 497 7.51 -14.38 -2.65
N MET A 498 7.50 -13.56 -1.59
CA MET A 498 6.29 -13.33 -0.79
C MET A 498 5.18 -12.70 -1.65
N GLY A 499 3.97 -13.27 -1.61
CA GLY A 499 2.81 -12.81 -2.38
C GLY A 499 2.80 -13.19 -3.86
N HIS A 500 3.75 -14.00 -4.35
CA HIS A 500 3.79 -14.44 -5.76
C HIS A 500 3.93 -15.96 -5.87
N ILE A 501 3.21 -16.56 -6.81
CA ILE A 501 3.28 -18.00 -7.10
C ILE A 501 3.68 -18.26 -8.55
N ALA A 502 4.59 -19.20 -8.69
CA ALA A 502 4.95 -19.88 -9.93
C ALA A 502 4.80 -21.40 -9.71
N LEU A 503 5.05 -22.18 -10.75
CA LEU A 503 5.12 -23.64 -10.64
C LEU A 503 6.55 -24.16 -10.77
N VAL A 504 6.85 -25.28 -10.13
CA VAL A 504 7.97 -26.15 -10.54
C VAL A 504 7.40 -27.27 -11.40
N ALA A 505 7.87 -27.36 -12.64
CA ALA A 505 7.33 -28.26 -13.66
C ALA A 505 8.25 -29.45 -13.98
N GLU A 506 9.57 -29.29 -13.86
CA GLU A 506 10.56 -30.35 -14.09
C GLU A 506 11.87 -30.04 -13.36
N GLN A 507 12.75 -31.04 -13.31
CA GLN A 507 14.14 -30.91 -12.90
C GLN A 507 15.09 -31.16 -14.08
N SER A 508 16.31 -30.67 -13.95
CA SER A 508 17.44 -31.00 -14.82
C SER A 508 17.89 -32.45 -14.63
N GLU A 509 18.64 -33.00 -15.59
CA GLU A 509 19.10 -34.40 -15.57
C GLU A 509 20.05 -34.72 -14.40
N ASP A 510 20.80 -33.73 -13.90
CA ASP A 510 21.63 -33.84 -12.69
C ASP A 510 20.87 -33.40 -11.41
N GLY A 511 19.61 -32.97 -11.56
CA GLY A 511 18.73 -32.44 -10.52
C GLY A 511 19.19 -31.12 -9.90
N SER A 512 20.23 -30.46 -10.42
CA SER A 512 20.82 -29.24 -9.82
C SER A 512 19.93 -28.00 -10.02
N MET A 513 19.16 -27.99 -11.10
CA MET A 513 18.24 -26.93 -11.52
C MET A 513 16.79 -27.42 -11.62
N MET A 514 15.85 -26.52 -11.41
CA MET A 514 14.40 -26.71 -11.44
C MET A 514 13.77 -25.73 -12.44
N ARG A 515 12.94 -26.20 -13.38
CA ARG A 515 12.22 -25.33 -14.32
C ARG A 515 11.00 -24.73 -13.63
N ILE A 516 10.92 -23.41 -13.70
CA ILE A 516 9.86 -22.59 -13.17
C ILE A 516 8.96 -22.11 -14.32
N VAL A 517 7.64 -22.18 -14.12
CA VAL A 517 6.64 -21.55 -14.99
C VAL A 517 6.01 -20.40 -14.22
N ASP A 518 6.22 -19.17 -14.69
CA ASP A 518 5.90 -17.94 -13.96
C ASP A 518 5.02 -17.03 -14.82
N SER A 519 3.88 -16.60 -14.26
CA SER A 519 2.89 -15.76 -14.95
C SER A 519 3.21 -14.26 -14.95
N ALA A 520 4.14 -13.83 -14.07
CA ALA A 520 4.59 -12.44 -13.88
C ALA A 520 6.09 -12.38 -13.47
N PRO A 521 7.02 -12.84 -14.34
CA PRO A 521 8.45 -12.93 -14.01
C PRO A 521 9.10 -11.58 -13.67
N SER A 522 8.55 -10.45 -14.10
CA SER A 522 8.96 -9.11 -13.64
C SER A 522 8.87 -8.96 -12.12
N ALA A 523 7.78 -9.44 -11.51
CA ALA A 523 7.59 -9.40 -10.06
C ALA A 523 8.55 -10.34 -9.31
N THR A 524 8.91 -11.47 -9.93
CA THR A 524 10.00 -12.32 -9.43
C THR A 524 11.33 -11.58 -9.48
N TRP A 525 11.69 -11.01 -10.63
CA TRP A 525 12.98 -10.36 -10.88
C TRP A 525 13.29 -9.23 -9.88
N GLU A 526 12.33 -8.34 -9.64
CA GLU A 526 12.47 -7.25 -8.66
C GLU A 526 12.66 -7.71 -7.21
N ARG A 527 12.16 -8.91 -6.87
CA ARG A 527 12.00 -9.39 -5.49
C ARG A 527 12.97 -10.53 -5.13
N ILE A 528 13.66 -11.13 -6.10
CA ILE A 528 14.53 -12.30 -5.90
C ILE A 528 15.93 -11.92 -5.38
N LYS A 529 15.99 -11.48 -4.12
CA LYS A 529 17.22 -10.90 -3.51
C LYS A 529 18.43 -11.85 -3.36
N ASN A 530 18.24 -13.17 -3.43
CA ASN A 530 19.26 -14.17 -3.06
C ASN A 530 19.30 -15.39 -4.01
N ALA A 531 18.80 -15.27 -5.23
CA ALA A 531 18.90 -16.32 -6.24
C ALA A 531 18.98 -15.73 -7.65
N GLN A 532 19.67 -16.47 -8.51
CA GLN A 532 19.90 -16.13 -9.91
C GLN A 532 18.88 -16.87 -10.77
N LEU A 533 18.31 -16.21 -11.79
CA LEU A 533 17.54 -16.87 -12.84
C LEU A 533 18.47 -17.33 -13.95
N TYR A 534 18.18 -18.49 -14.53
CA TYR A 534 18.98 -19.08 -15.60
C TYR A 534 18.09 -19.46 -16.79
N ARG A 535 18.67 -19.41 -17.99
CA ARG A 535 18.13 -20.04 -19.21
C ARG A 535 18.88 -21.35 -19.46
N ARG A 536 18.19 -22.39 -19.94
CA ARG A 536 18.82 -23.62 -20.44
C ARG A 536 19.25 -23.39 -21.89
N GLU A 537 20.51 -23.65 -22.20
CA GLU A 537 21.03 -23.57 -23.57
C GLU A 537 20.79 -24.90 -24.33
N PRO A 538 20.88 -24.92 -25.67
CA PRO A 538 20.64 -26.13 -26.47
C PRO A 538 21.59 -27.31 -26.20
N ASP A 539 22.74 -27.06 -25.56
CA ASP A 539 23.69 -28.10 -25.11
C ASP A 539 23.36 -28.66 -23.70
N GLY A 540 22.29 -28.18 -23.08
CA GLY A 540 21.86 -28.56 -21.74
C GLY A 540 22.50 -27.77 -20.61
N SER A 541 23.43 -26.85 -20.89
CA SER A 541 24.03 -25.97 -19.88
C SER A 541 23.07 -24.86 -19.41
N PHE A 542 23.42 -24.16 -18.33
CA PHE A 542 22.59 -23.11 -17.74
C PHE A 542 23.33 -21.77 -17.70
N THR A 543 22.84 -20.78 -18.45
CA THR A 543 23.38 -19.42 -18.49
C THR A 543 22.61 -18.52 -17.54
N PRO A 544 23.27 -17.79 -16.60
CA PRO A 544 22.58 -16.81 -15.77
C PRO A 544 22.12 -15.62 -16.61
N ILE A 545 20.86 -15.21 -16.46
CA ILE A 545 20.32 -14.05 -17.17
C ILE A 545 20.57 -12.75 -16.39
N THR A 546 20.66 -11.63 -17.10
CA THR A 546 20.85 -10.29 -16.50
C THR A 546 19.63 -9.37 -16.59
N GLY A 547 18.54 -9.84 -17.19
CA GLY A 547 17.24 -9.17 -17.21
C GLY A 547 16.12 -10.10 -17.73
N PRO A 548 14.83 -9.82 -17.45
CA PRO A 548 13.72 -10.65 -17.91
C PRO A 548 13.63 -10.76 -19.43
N GLU A 549 14.10 -9.76 -20.19
CA GLU A 549 14.11 -9.72 -21.65
C GLU A 549 14.96 -10.81 -22.32
N GLN A 550 15.77 -11.54 -21.54
CA GLN A 550 16.62 -12.63 -22.00
C GLN A 550 15.95 -14.01 -21.89
N LEU A 551 14.75 -14.05 -21.30
CA LEU A 551 13.92 -15.25 -21.19
C LEU A 551 13.30 -15.61 -22.53
N GLU A 552 13.25 -16.91 -22.80
CA GLU A 552 12.72 -17.44 -24.05
C GLU A 552 11.19 -17.28 -24.11
N GLY A 553 10.68 -16.89 -25.28
CA GLY A 553 9.24 -16.68 -25.52
C GLY A 553 8.61 -15.48 -24.80
N ILE A 554 9.37 -14.70 -24.02
CA ILE A 554 8.80 -13.64 -23.19
C ILE A 554 8.24 -12.49 -24.02
N ARG A 555 7.02 -12.05 -23.68
CA ARG A 555 6.36 -10.90 -24.33
C ARG A 555 6.43 -9.69 -23.43
N TYR A 556 6.89 -8.55 -23.95
CA TYR A 556 6.75 -7.26 -23.28
C TYR A 556 5.35 -6.67 -23.51
N TYR A 557 4.77 -6.07 -22.48
CA TYR A 557 3.46 -5.43 -22.48
C TYR A 557 3.64 -3.92 -22.19
N PRO A 558 3.66 -3.06 -23.23
CA PRO A 558 3.84 -1.62 -23.06
C PRO A 558 2.75 -0.95 -22.21
N GLU A 559 1.55 -1.53 -22.14
CA GLU A 559 0.40 -1.00 -21.40
C GLU A 559 0.61 -0.90 -19.88
N ASN A 560 1.50 -1.72 -19.31
CA ASN A 560 1.84 -1.73 -17.89
C ASN A 560 3.36 -1.82 -17.62
N ASN A 561 4.19 -1.61 -18.65
CA ASN A 561 5.65 -1.61 -18.58
C ASN A 561 6.24 -2.90 -17.97
N ALA A 562 5.58 -4.05 -18.18
CA ALA A 562 5.97 -5.33 -17.58
C ALA A 562 6.26 -6.40 -18.64
N PHE A 563 7.05 -7.40 -18.25
CA PHE A 563 7.23 -8.61 -19.04
C PHE A 563 6.26 -9.69 -18.61
N GLY A 564 5.69 -10.33 -19.62
CA GLY A 564 4.70 -11.37 -19.50
C GLY A 564 5.24 -12.70 -19.00
N ALA A 565 4.33 -13.67 -18.93
CA ALA A 565 4.62 -15.03 -18.50
C ALA A 565 5.79 -15.65 -19.27
N ALA A 566 6.63 -16.39 -18.55
CA ALA A 566 7.85 -16.99 -19.06
C ALA A 566 8.20 -18.28 -18.30
N THR A 567 9.08 -19.08 -18.90
CA THR A 567 9.76 -20.17 -18.19
C THR A 567 11.23 -19.82 -17.96
N TYR A 568 11.76 -20.22 -16.82
CA TYR A 568 13.17 -20.05 -16.47
C TYR A 568 13.63 -21.14 -15.51
N TRP A 569 14.91 -21.16 -15.16
CA TRP A 569 15.48 -22.15 -14.26
C TRP A 569 16.03 -21.50 -12.98
N LEU A 570 15.83 -22.17 -11.85
CA LEU A 570 16.40 -21.81 -10.55
C LEU A 570 17.19 -22.99 -9.97
N GLU A 571 18.17 -22.69 -9.13
CA GLU A 571 18.90 -23.72 -8.37
C GLU A 571 17.95 -24.51 -7.46
N SER A 572 18.06 -25.84 -7.48
CA SER A 572 17.19 -26.74 -6.71
C SER A 572 17.27 -26.46 -5.21
N SER A 573 18.46 -26.09 -4.72
CA SER A 573 18.73 -25.69 -3.34
C SER A 573 17.86 -24.49 -2.88
N TYR A 574 17.66 -23.50 -3.76
CA TYR A 574 16.82 -22.34 -3.48
C TYR A 574 15.34 -22.73 -3.41
N VAL A 575 14.88 -23.51 -4.39
CA VAL A 575 13.50 -24.01 -4.47
C VAL A 575 13.15 -24.82 -3.22
N ALA A 576 14.01 -25.75 -2.81
CA ALA A 576 13.82 -26.57 -1.62
C ALA A 576 13.86 -25.74 -0.31
N LYS A 577 14.77 -24.77 -0.20
CA LYS A 577 14.88 -23.88 0.98
C LYS A 577 13.61 -23.04 1.20
N ARG A 578 12.99 -22.57 0.11
CA ARG A 578 11.69 -21.88 0.12
C ARG A 578 10.55 -22.86 0.46
N GLY A 579 10.61 -24.05 -0.11
CA GLY A 579 9.62 -25.11 0.03
C GLY A 579 8.54 -25.05 -1.05
N VAL A 580 8.03 -26.22 -1.40
CA VAL A 580 7.06 -26.41 -2.51
C VAL A 580 5.83 -27.19 -2.03
N ARG A 581 4.65 -26.95 -2.61
CA ARG A 581 3.42 -27.72 -2.33
C ARG A 581 3.08 -28.62 -3.51
N LEU A 582 2.88 -29.90 -3.22
CA LEU A 582 2.62 -30.94 -4.20
C LEU A 582 1.24 -30.77 -4.87
N LEU A 583 1.19 -30.87 -6.19
CA LEU A 583 0.00 -31.04 -7.02
C LEU A 583 0.11 -32.42 -7.70
N LEU A 584 -0.58 -33.43 -7.18
CA LEU A 584 -0.46 -34.83 -7.63
C LEU A 584 -1.84 -35.44 -7.93
N PRO A 585 -2.14 -35.84 -9.19
CA PRO A 585 -3.38 -36.52 -9.54
C PRO A 585 -3.57 -37.84 -8.78
N GLU A 586 -4.83 -38.29 -8.60
CA GLU A 586 -5.13 -39.50 -7.81
C GLU A 586 -4.67 -40.85 -8.39
N ASN A 587 -4.11 -40.91 -9.61
CA ASN A 587 -3.86 -42.15 -10.35
C ASN A 587 -2.45 -42.75 -10.23
N GLU A 588 -1.69 -42.45 -9.16
CA GLU A 588 -0.44 -43.15 -8.76
C GLU A 588 -0.38 -43.53 -7.26
#